data_AF-A0A535W431-F1
#
_entry.id   AF-A0A535W431-F1
#
_cell.length_a   1.000
_cell.length_b   1.000
_cell.length_c   1.000
_cell.angle_alpha   90.00
_cell.angle_beta   90.00
_cell.angle_gamma   90.00
#
_symmetry.space_group_name_H-M   'P 1'
#
loop_
_entity.id
_entity.type
_entity.pdbx_description
1 polymer ?
#
loop_
_entity_poly.entity_id
_entity_poly.type
_entity_poly.pdbx_seq_one_letter_code
_entity_poly.pdbx_strand_id
1 'polypeptide(L)'
;MRPMPGRDSQFARGQRRSRLLRMRIDDGLNVARQTSGLSIREVARRVGVSPETIMRLERGGERTLTIDLIARLAPVVGLELAAQLHANGDPV
;
A
#
# COMPACT_ATOMS: atom_id res chain seq x y z
N MET A 1 -22.68 -31.96 0.10
CA MET A 1 -22.41 -30.75 0.89
C MET A 1 -22.31 -29.57 -0.07
N ARG A 2 -23.33 -28.69 -0.15
CA ARG A 2 -23.30 -27.51 -1.04
C ARG A 2 -22.45 -26.41 -0.38
N PRO A 3 -21.50 -25.76 -1.08
CA PRO A 3 -20.75 -24.65 -0.50
C PRO A 3 -21.70 -23.47 -0.24
N MET A 4 -21.63 -22.89 0.95
CA MET A 4 -22.46 -21.75 1.31
C MET A 4 -21.97 -20.47 0.60
N PRO A 5 -22.81 -19.79 -0.19
CA PRO A 5 -22.40 -18.71 -1.09
C PRO A 5 -21.96 -17.39 -0.41
N GLY A 6 -21.93 -17.34 0.93
CA GLY A 6 -21.64 -16.11 1.68
C GLY A 6 -20.17 -15.85 2.02
N ARG A 7 -19.40 -16.88 2.37
CA ARG A 7 -18.02 -16.72 2.87
C ARG A 7 -17.03 -16.47 1.75
N ASP A 8 -17.10 -17.25 0.67
CA ASP A 8 -16.21 -17.09 -0.50
C ASP A 8 -16.36 -15.70 -1.13
N SER A 9 -17.57 -15.16 -1.13
CA SER A 9 -17.88 -13.80 -1.61
C SER A 9 -17.31 -12.71 -0.69
N GLN A 10 -17.35 -12.90 0.64
CA GLN A 10 -16.75 -11.96 1.60
C GLN A 10 -15.23 -11.89 1.46
N PHE A 11 -14.55 -13.04 1.37
CA PHE A 11 -13.10 -13.09 1.17
C PHE A 11 -12.67 -12.49 -0.17
N ALA A 12 -13.41 -12.77 -1.25
CA ALA A 12 -13.16 -12.16 -2.56
C ALA A 12 -13.27 -10.63 -2.52
N ARG A 13 -14.29 -10.08 -1.83
CA ARG A 13 -14.43 -8.63 -1.62
C ARG A 13 -13.26 -8.05 -0.82
N GLY A 14 -12.85 -8.73 0.25
CA GLY A 14 -11.69 -8.34 1.06
C GLY A 14 -10.41 -8.26 0.24
N GLN A 15 -10.14 -9.27 -0.59
CA GLN A 15 -8.96 -9.27 -1.47
C GLN A 15 -9.00 -8.16 -2.52
N ARG A 16 -10.15 -7.92 -3.15
CA ARG A 16 -10.32 -6.81 -4.09
C ARG A 16 -10.08 -5.46 -3.43
N ARG A 17 -10.66 -5.23 -2.26
CA ARG A 17 -10.46 -3.99 -1.48
C ARG A 17 -8.99 -3.82 -1.09
N SER A 18 -8.34 -4.90 -0.64
CA SER A 18 -6.92 -4.87 -0.28
C SER A 18 -6.02 -4.55 -1.48
N ARG A 19 -6.36 -5.03 -2.68
CA ARG A 19 -5.64 -4.67 -3.90
C ARG A 19 -5.81 -3.19 -4.25
N LEU A 20 -7.03 -2.68 -4.19
CA LEU A 20 -7.34 -1.27 -4.47
C LEU A 20 -6.66 -0.33 -3.46
N LEU A 21 -6.69 -0.68 -2.17
CA LEU A 21 -6.03 0.10 -1.14
C LEU A 21 -4.51 0.17 -1.38
N ARG A 22 -3.88 -0.96 -1.71
CA ARG A 22 -2.46 -0.99 -2.07
C ARG A 22 -2.15 -0.10 -3.26
N MET A 23 -2.92 -0.20 -4.34
CA MET A 23 -2.75 0.67 -5.52
C MET A 23 -2.84 2.16 -5.18
N ARG A 24 -3.81 2.57 -4.36
CA ARG A 24 -3.98 3.98 -3.96
C ARG A 24 -2.86 4.48 -3.08
N ILE A 25 -2.39 3.65 -2.15
CA ILE A 25 -1.26 4.01 -1.28
C ILE A 25 0.03 4.09 -2.11
N ASP A 26 0.29 3.12 -2.99
CA ASP A 26 1.48 3.11 -3.85
C ASP A 26 1.53 4.37 -4.74
N ASP A 27 0.41 4.74 -5.35
CA ASP A 27 0.27 5.97 -6.15
C ASP A 27 0.52 7.23 -5.30
N GLY A 28 -0.11 7.33 -4.13
CA GLY A 28 0.09 8.46 -3.22
C GLY A 28 1.56 8.61 -2.75
N LEU A 29 2.22 7.49 -2.43
CA LEU A 29 3.64 7.48 -2.04
C LEU A 29 4.54 7.89 -3.23
N ASN A 30 4.24 7.41 -4.43
CA ASN A 30 4.97 7.74 -5.65
C ASN A 30 4.86 9.25 -5.97
N VAL A 31 3.64 9.80 -5.95
CA VAL A 31 3.39 11.23 -6.18
C VAL A 31 4.11 12.08 -5.12
N ALA A 32 3.94 11.75 -3.83
CA ALA A 32 4.59 12.49 -2.74
C ALA A 32 6.12 12.49 -2.84
N ARG A 33 6.71 11.35 -3.23
CA ARG A 33 8.16 11.28 -3.51
C ARG A 33 8.56 12.25 -4.62
N GLN A 34 7.83 12.23 -5.74
CA GLN A 34 8.13 13.06 -6.90
C GLN A 34 8.00 14.55 -6.56
N THR A 35 6.93 14.95 -5.87
CA THR A 35 6.72 16.33 -5.41
C THR A 35 7.80 16.79 -4.43
N SER A 36 8.33 15.87 -3.62
CA SER A 36 9.45 16.15 -2.70
C SER A 36 10.82 16.19 -3.39
N GLY A 37 10.90 15.94 -4.71
CA GLY A 37 12.16 15.91 -5.46
C GLY A 37 13.11 14.77 -5.06
N LEU A 38 12.62 13.75 -4.35
CA LEU A 38 13.45 12.67 -3.84
C LEU A 38 13.66 11.60 -4.92
N SER A 39 14.91 11.19 -5.11
CA SER A 39 15.21 10.02 -5.95
C SER A 39 14.82 8.72 -5.25
N ILE A 40 14.58 7.67 -6.03
CA ILE A 40 14.32 6.32 -5.51
C ILE A 40 15.44 5.85 -4.57
N ARG A 41 16.71 6.11 -4.92
CA ARG A 41 17.87 5.73 -4.10
C ARG A 41 17.89 6.47 -2.76
N GLU A 42 17.51 7.74 -2.77
CA GLU A 42 17.49 8.57 -1.56
C GLU A 42 16.38 8.09 -0.60
N VAL A 43 15.19 7.79 -1.11
CA VAL A 43 14.12 7.19 -0.31
C VAL A 43 14.55 5.82 0.22
N ALA A 44 15.08 4.94 -0.63
CA ALA A 44 15.52 3.61 -0.23
C ALA A 44 16.55 3.65 0.90
N ARG A 45 17.53 4.57 0.80
CA ARG A 45 18.56 4.80 1.83
C ARG A 45 17.96 5.29 3.15
N ARG A 46 17.06 6.27 3.11
CA ARG A 46 16.40 6.81 4.32
C ARG A 46 15.48 5.80 5.00
N VAL A 47 14.79 4.99 4.21
CA VAL A 47 13.91 3.93 4.71
C VAL A 47 14.72 2.74 5.20
N GLY A 48 15.89 2.44 4.62
CA GLY A 48 16.70 1.27 4.94
C GLY A 48 16.25 0.01 4.18
N VAL A 49 15.97 0.15 2.89
CA VAL A 49 15.61 -0.93 1.95
C VAL A 49 16.41 -0.81 0.66
N SER A 50 16.33 -1.80 -0.23
CA SER A 50 17.00 -1.70 -1.53
C SER A 50 16.22 -0.77 -2.49
N PRO A 51 16.90 -0.09 -3.44
CA PRO A 51 16.23 0.68 -4.48
C PRO A 51 15.22 -0.14 -5.29
N GLU A 52 15.50 -1.43 -5.49
CA GLU A 52 14.60 -2.36 -6.19
C GLU A 52 13.30 -2.59 -5.42
N THR A 53 13.32 -2.55 -4.08
CA THR A 53 12.11 -2.62 -3.26
C THR A 53 11.21 -1.43 -3.55
N ILE A 54 11.76 -0.21 -3.62
CA ILE A 54 11.01 1.00 -3.95
C ILE A 54 10.50 0.96 -5.39
N MET A 55 11.33 0.57 -6.37
CA MET A 55 10.87 0.42 -7.77
C MET A 55 9.74 -0.60 -7.91
N ARG A 56 9.80 -1.71 -7.17
CA ARG A 56 8.77 -2.76 -7.21
C ARG A 56 7.47 -2.28 -6.60
N LEU A 57 7.55 -1.52 -5.50
CA LEU A 57 6.41 -0.86 -4.88
C LEU A 57 5.73 0.09 -5.88
N GLU A 58 6.49 1.00 -6.49
CA GLU A 58 5.95 2.00 -7.43
C GLU A 58 5.39 1.38 -8.73
N ARG A 59 5.76 0.14 -9.07
CA ARG A 59 5.21 -0.60 -10.20
C ARG A 59 3.98 -1.44 -9.86
N GLY A 60 3.44 -1.33 -8.63
CA GLY A 60 2.30 -2.11 -8.17
C GLY A 60 2.62 -3.58 -7.92
N GLY A 61 3.87 -3.89 -7.56
CA GLY A 61 4.33 -5.25 -7.28
C GLY A 61 3.56 -5.88 -6.13
N GLU A 62 2.71 -6.85 -6.46
CA GLU A 62 1.84 -7.51 -5.50
C GLU A 62 2.62 -7.99 -4.27
N ARG A 63 2.10 -7.65 -3.08
CA ARG A 63 2.61 -8.09 -1.76
C ARG A 63 3.90 -7.43 -1.26
N THR A 64 4.45 -6.44 -1.96
CA THR A 64 5.63 -5.70 -1.45
C THR A 64 5.23 -4.68 -0.38
N LEU A 65 4.03 -4.10 -0.51
CA LEU A 65 3.54 -3.07 0.39
C LEU A 65 2.95 -3.70 1.67
N THR A 66 3.65 -3.52 2.79
CA THR A 66 3.19 -3.86 4.14
C THR A 66 2.89 -2.58 4.93
N ILE A 67 2.08 -2.69 5.98
CA ILE A 67 1.77 -1.55 6.88
C ILE A 67 3.06 -0.99 7.49
N ASP A 68 3.98 -1.85 7.93
CA ASP A 68 5.26 -1.43 8.50
C ASP A 68 6.15 -0.69 7.49
N LEU A 69 6.14 -1.11 6.23
CA LEU A 69 6.87 -0.42 5.17
C LEU A 69 6.25 0.95 4.88
N ILE A 70 4.93 1.06 4.86
CA ILE A 70 4.23 2.34 4.69
C ILE A 70 4.57 3.27 5.86
N ALA A 71 4.53 2.78 7.11
CA ALA A 71 4.84 3.57 8.30
C ALA A 71 6.26 4.15 8.27
N ARG A 72 7.22 3.44 7.66
CA ARG A 72 8.60 3.92 7.48
C ARG A 72 8.77 4.86 6.30
N LEU A 73 8.04 4.62 5.20
CA LEU A 73 8.19 5.38 3.95
C LEU A 73 7.42 6.72 4.00
N ALA A 74 6.20 6.72 4.52
CA ALA A 74 5.33 7.90 4.60
C ALA A 74 6.07 9.14 5.17
N PRO A 75 6.72 9.10 6.35
CA PRO A 75 7.39 10.29 6.89
C PRO A 75 8.57 10.76 6.04
N VAL A 76 9.24 9.87 5.29
CA VAL A 76 10.35 10.23 4.41
C VAL A 76 9.88 11.11 3.25
N VAL A 77 8.63 10.96 2.82
CA VAL A 77 8.00 11.72 1.73
C VAL A 77 7.01 12.78 2.25
N GLY A 78 7.03 13.08 3.55
CA GLY A 78 6.19 14.13 4.15
C GLY A 78 4.72 13.73 4.37
N LEU A 79 4.43 12.43 4.45
CA LEU A 79 3.11 11.88 4.74
C LEU A 79 3.06 11.20 6.11
N GLU A 80 1.85 10.94 6.61
CA GLU A 80 1.60 10.18 7.84
C GLU A 80 0.66 9.01 7.56
N LEU A 81 0.91 7.85 8.17
CA LEU A 81 0.06 6.67 8.04
C LEU A 81 -1.16 6.79 8.96
N ALA A 82 -2.35 6.72 8.37
CA ALA A 82 -3.62 6.57 9.09
C ALA A 82 -4.44 5.43 8.48
N ALA A 83 -5.09 4.61 9.33
CA ALA A 83 -5.91 3.48 8.89
C ALA A 83 -7.12 3.26 9.81
N GLN A 84 -8.27 2.93 9.21
CA GLN A 84 -9.51 2.58 9.91
C GLN A 84 -10.17 1.36 9.27
N LEU A 85 -10.89 0.57 10.08
CA LEU A 85 -11.70 -0.56 9.64
C LEU A 85 -13.18 -0.26 9.92
N HIS A 86 -14.06 -0.73 9.05
CA HIS A 86 -15.47 -0.37 9.10
C HIS A 86 -16.36 -1.62 9.02
N ALA A 87 -17.48 -1.61 9.76
CA ALA A 87 -18.34 -2.79 9.98
C ALA A 87 -18.84 -3.44 8.68
N ASN A 88 -19.10 -2.66 7.63
CA ASN A 88 -19.50 -3.17 6.30
C ASN A 88 -18.44 -2.93 5.21
N GLY A 89 -17.27 -2.45 5.61
CA GLY A 89 -16.14 -2.12 4.73
C GLY A 89 -16.32 -0.87 3.87
N ASP A 90 -17.06 0.15 4.35
CA ASP A 90 -17.02 1.53 3.82
C ASP A 90 -16.34 2.46 4.81
N PRO A 91 -15.44 3.38 4.40
CA PRO A 91 -15.27 3.89 3.04
C PRO A 91 -13.94 3.49 2.37
N VAL A 92 -13.95 3.58 1.04
CA VAL A 92 -12.75 3.71 0.20
C VAL A 92 -12.64 5.14 -0.29
#